data_AF-A0A2G8LC76-F1
#
_entry.id   AF-A0A2G8LC76-F1
#
_cell.length_a   1.000
_cell.length_b   1.000
_cell.length_c   1.000
_cell.angle_alpha   90.00
_cell.angle_beta   90.00
_cell.angle_gamma   90.00
#
_symmetry.space_group_name_H-M   'P 1'
#
loop_
_entity.id
_entity.type
_entity.pdbx_description
1 polymer ?
#
loop_
_entity_poly.entity_id
_entity_poly.type
_entity_poly.pdbx_seq_one_letter_code
_entity_poly.pdbx_strand_id
1 'polypeptide(L)'
;MIQCFHDHMRKKSLDKNTKKHMSEYEIEHTELSNVAFEGLTNENQQLSWGREKLSERLGQGFYDHYTLVGIFVEEEVANVTNEMILAKHIQTKTEARFYHKLFCEYYASFALVIKVAAATNATEVKKILDKIDPFDLQYLYRFSCGIDATVGSKIIEYLKGRKDCDKFAILCILEQAGEINDDIKKIVREICLNGVFLSNEESKLLQRSSIQLLDIASKCDAPRIRFISDPMFKIKFSMLTRLYSGSDTEILIRRQAVDRELTITKVSMRA
;
A
#
# COMPACT_ATOMS: atom_id res chain seq x y z
N MET A 1 -11.18 -0.84 6.75
CA MET A 1 -10.64 -0.23 7.99
C MET A 1 -11.32 1.10 8.28
N ILE A 2 -11.17 2.11 7.43
CA ILE A 2 -11.79 3.45 7.61
C ILE A 2 -13.31 3.36 7.78
N GLN A 3 -13.99 2.51 7.00
CA GLN A 3 -15.44 2.30 7.13
C GLN A 3 -15.89 1.96 8.56
N CYS A 4 -15.08 1.21 9.32
CA CYS A 4 -15.44 0.83 10.69
C CYS A 4 -15.53 2.05 11.62
N PHE A 5 -14.72 3.09 11.39
CA PHE A 5 -14.76 4.35 12.15
C PHE A 5 -16.04 5.12 11.83
N HIS A 6 -16.38 5.25 10.55
CA HIS A 6 -17.63 5.88 10.15
C HIS A 6 -18.85 5.08 10.64
N ASP A 7 -18.83 3.74 10.56
CA ASP A 7 -19.90 2.87 11.07
C ASP A 7 -20.11 3.05 12.58
N HIS A 8 -19.01 3.11 13.33
CA HIS A 8 -19.05 3.36 14.76
C HIS A 8 -19.71 4.71 15.05
N MET A 9 -19.33 5.76 14.33
CA MET A 9 -19.93 7.08 14.50
C MET A 9 -21.39 7.17 14.08
N ARG A 10 -21.77 6.53 12.97
CA ARG A 10 -23.17 6.41 12.56
C ARG A 10 -24.02 5.82 13.69
N LYS A 11 -23.56 4.71 14.28
CA LYS A 11 -24.25 4.08 15.41
C LYS A 11 -24.32 4.99 16.63
N LYS A 12 -23.23 5.68 16.96
CA LYS A 12 -23.19 6.62 18.09
C LYS A 12 -24.14 7.81 17.91
N SER A 13 -24.28 8.29 16.68
CA SER A 13 -25.16 9.42 16.34
C SER A 13 -26.66 9.12 16.45
N LEU A 14 -27.05 7.87 16.68
CA LEU A 14 -28.45 7.49 16.97
C LEU A 14 -28.87 7.88 18.40
N ASP A 15 -27.91 8.14 19.29
CA ASP A 15 -28.18 8.71 20.61
C ASP A 15 -28.51 10.20 20.47
N LYS A 16 -29.64 10.62 21.04
CA LYS A 16 -30.15 12.01 21.00
C LYS A 16 -29.16 13.03 21.57
N ASN A 17 -28.20 12.61 22.39
CA ASN A 17 -27.19 13.48 23.00
C ASN A 17 -25.90 13.59 22.17
N THR A 18 -25.83 12.95 21.00
CA THR A 18 -24.62 12.93 20.16
C THR A 18 -24.80 13.80 18.93
N LYS A 19 -23.71 14.44 18.48
CA LYS A 19 -23.68 15.16 17.20
C LYS A 19 -24.05 14.23 16.04
N LYS A 20 -24.79 14.77 15.06
CA LYS A 20 -25.23 14.04 13.87
C LYS A 20 -24.03 13.61 13.02
N HIS A 21 -24.08 12.38 12.49
CA HIS A 21 -23.13 11.89 11.51
C HIS A 21 -23.44 12.47 10.12
N MET A 22 -22.41 12.95 9.40
CA MET A 22 -22.52 13.54 8.07
C MET A 22 -21.99 12.56 7.02
N SER A 23 -22.89 11.78 6.40
CA SER A 23 -22.51 10.76 5.42
C SER A 23 -21.91 11.33 4.13
N GLU A 24 -22.22 12.58 3.79
CA GLU A 24 -21.65 13.28 2.62
C GLU A 24 -20.12 13.31 2.69
N TYR A 25 -19.56 13.52 3.89
CA TYR A 25 -18.11 13.60 4.09
C TYR A 25 -17.39 12.25 3.96
N GLU A 26 -18.10 11.12 3.93
CA GLU A 26 -17.51 9.80 3.60
C GLU A 26 -17.18 9.68 2.11
N ILE A 27 -17.85 10.48 1.27
CA ILE A 27 -17.73 10.43 -0.19
C ILE A 27 -16.95 11.66 -0.69
N GLU A 28 -17.25 12.84 -0.14
CA GLU A 28 -16.68 14.12 -0.54
C GLU A 28 -15.42 14.45 0.26
N HIS A 29 -14.36 13.67 0.06
CA HIS A 29 -13.08 13.85 0.77
C HIS A 29 -11.93 14.29 -0.15
N THR A 30 -12.24 14.90 -1.32
CA THR A 30 -11.22 15.30 -2.31
C THR A 30 -10.15 16.21 -1.72
N GLU A 31 -10.54 17.24 -0.97
CA GLU A 31 -9.56 18.18 -0.41
C GLU A 31 -8.74 17.55 0.72
N LEU A 32 -9.34 16.65 1.51
CA LEU A 32 -8.60 15.84 2.47
C LEU A 32 -7.54 14.96 1.78
N SER A 33 -7.91 14.33 0.66
CA SER A 33 -6.99 13.53 -0.15
C SER A 33 -5.82 14.37 -0.68
N ASN A 34 -6.08 15.61 -1.10
CA ASN A 34 -5.04 16.54 -1.54
C ASN A 34 -4.10 16.93 -0.38
N VAL A 35 -4.64 17.31 0.77
CA VAL A 35 -3.86 17.63 1.98
C VAL A 35 -2.95 16.46 2.37
N ALA A 36 -3.51 15.25 2.40
CA ALA A 36 -2.77 14.04 2.75
C ALA A 36 -1.64 13.77 1.73
N PHE A 37 -1.94 13.88 0.43
CA PHE A 37 -0.96 13.65 -0.62
C PHE A 37 0.18 14.69 -0.61
N GLU A 38 -0.15 15.97 -0.48
CA GLU A 38 0.86 17.04 -0.34
C GLU A 38 1.74 16.81 0.90
N GLY A 39 1.11 16.46 2.03
CA GLY A 39 1.84 16.15 3.27
C GLY A 39 2.84 15.01 3.12
N LEU A 40 2.49 13.96 2.36
CA LEU A 40 3.38 12.81 2.16
C LEU A 40 4.45 13.00 1.07
N THR A 41 4.25 13.94 0.14
CA THR A 41 5.10 14.10 -1.06
C THR A 41 6.02 15.32 -1.03
N ASN A 42 5.92 16.18 -0.01
CA ASN A 42 6.87 17.25 0.23
C ASN A 42 8.27 16.71 0.55
N GLU A 43 9.32 17.53 0.33
CA GLU A 43 10.73 17.16 0.62
C GLU A 43 10.90 16.60 2.03
N ASN A 44 10.18 17.18 2.99
CA ASN A 44 9.99 16.62 4.31
C ASN A 44 8.51 16.30 4.50
N GLN A 45 8.20 15.07 4.90
CA GLN A 45 6.81 14.67 5.14
C GLN A 45 6.20 15.54 6.23
N GLN A 46 5.11 16.24 5.88
CA GLN A 46 4.28 16.96 6.83
C GLN A 46 3.13 16.05 7.26
N LEU A 47 3.19 15.59 8.51
CA LEU A 47 2.18 14.70 9.10
C LEU A 47 1.29 15.38 10.14
N SER A 48 1.55 16.66 10.44
CA SER A 48 0.74 17.50 11.32
C SER A 48 0.54 18.89 10.71
N TRP A 49 -0.59 19.50 11.04
CA TRP A 49 -0.99 20.82 10.56
C TRP A 49 -1.55 21.63 11.72
N GLY A 50 -1.33 22.94 11.74
CA GLY A 50 -2.00 23.80 12.71
C GLY A 50 -3.52 23.68 12.58
N ARG A 51 -4.23 23.45 13.70
CA ARG A 51 -5.69 23.22 13.74
C ARG A 51 -6.45 24.23 12.89
N GLU A 52 -6.19 25.52 13.09
CA GLU A 52 -6.91 26.61 12.43
C GLU A 52 -6.73 26.57 10.91
N LYS A 53 -5.49 26.43 10.44
CA LYS A 53 -5.17 26.37 9.01
C LYS A 53 -5.79 25.14 8.33
N LEU A 54 -5.74 23.99 9.00
CA LEU A 54 -6.33 22.76 8.45
C LEU A 54 -7.85 22.85 8.40
N SER A 55 -8.46 23.39 9.47
CA SER A 55 -9.91 23.58 9.56
C SER A 55 -10.43 24.57 8.51
N GLU A 56 -9.72 25.68 8.28
CA GLU A 56 -10.04 26.63 7.22
C GLU A 56 -10.00 25.97 5.84
N ARG A 57 -8.96 25.17 5.57
CA ARG A 57 -8.78 24.49 4.28
C ARG A 57 -9.82 23.42 4.00
N LEU A 58 -10.16 22.60 5.00
CA LEU A 58 -11.14 21.51 4.86
C LEU A 58 -12.59 21.97 5.04
N GLY A 59 -12.79 23.14 5.65
CA GLY A 59 -14.08 23.59 6.17
C GLY A 59 -14.32 23.06 7.59
N GLN A 60 -14.74 23.95 8.49
CA GLN A 60 -14.90 23.65 9.92
C GLN A 60 -15.80 22.45 10.20
N GLY A 61 -16.91 22.32 9.47
CA GLY A 61 -17.85 21.19 9.65
C GLY A 61 -17.24 19.84 9.30
N PHE A 62 -16.45 19.78 8.21
CA PHE A 62 -15.73 18.58 7.80
C PHE A 62 -14.64 18.23 8.82
N TYR A 63 -13.84 19.21 9.22
CA TYR A 63 -12.78 19.04 10.20
C TYR A 63 -13.33 18.52 11.54
N ASP A 64 -14.36 19.17 12.09
CA ASP A 64 -15.01 18.76 13.33
C ASP A 64 -15.56 17.34 13.22
N HIS A 65 -16.18 16.99 12.08
CA HIS A 65 -16.70 15.66 11.84
C HIS A 65 -15.58 14.60 11.87
N TYR A 66 -14.46 14.84 11.19
CA TYR A 66 -13.37 13.88 11.11
C TYR A 66 -12.57 13.75 12.43
N THR A 67 -12.54 14.80 13.24
CA THR A 67 -12.06 14.72 14.64
C THR A 67 -13.01 13.88 15.49
N LEU A 68 -14.33 14.06 15.35
CA LEU A 68 -15.33 13.24 16.07
C LEU A 68 -15.28 11.77 15.66
N VAL A 69 -15.04 11.49 14.38
CA VAL A 69 -14.86 10.12 13.85
C VAL A 69 -13.57 9.47 14.37
N GLY A 70 -12.60 10.25 14.83
CA GLY A 70 -11.30 9.75 15.24
C GLY A 70 -10.37 9.46 14.06
N ILE A 71 -10.63 10.08 12.90
CA ILE A 71 -9.67 10.12 11.80
C ILE A 71 -8.56 11.12 12.11
N PHE A 72 -8.94 12.27 12.68
CA PHE A 72 -8.00 13.25 13.22
C PHE A 72 -7.86 13.15 14.73
N VAL A 73 -6.68 13.52 15.20
CA VAL A 73 -6.39 13.80 16.60
C VAL A 73 -5.76 15.18 16.72
N GLU A 74 -6.12 15.87 17.81
CA GLU A 74 -5.56 17.17 18.17
C GLU A 74 -4.55 16.99 19.30
N GLU A 75 -3.41 17.64 19.18
CA GLU A 75 -2.31 17.61 20.15
C GLU A 75 -1.82 19.03 20.43
N GLU A 76 -1.55 19.31 21.70
CA GLU A 76 -0.89 20.56 22.09
C GLU A 76 0.63 20.41 21.94
N VAL A 77 1.23 21.30 21.15
CA VAL A 77 2.68 21.32 20.92
C VAL A 77 3.25 22.67 21.34
N ALA A 78 4.49 22.66 21.84
CA ALA A 78 5.19 23.89 22.18
C ALA A 78 5.44 24.73 20.91
N ASN A 79 5.11 26.01 20.99
CA ASN A 79 5.39 27.00 19.96
C ASN A 79 6.85 27.46 20.11
N VAL A 80 7.77 26.62 19.62
CA VAL A 80 9.21 26.95 19.63
C VAL A 80 9.47 27.90 18.46
N THR A 81 9.53 29.20 18.74
CA THR A 81 10.12 30.17 17.83
C THR A 81 11.64 30.16 18.02
N ASN A 82 12.42 30.43 16.98
CA ASN A 82 13.89 30.49 17.05
C ASN A 82 14.45 31.63 17.93
N GLU A 83 13.56 32.39 18.59
CA GLU A 83 13.92 33.48 19.47
C GLU A 83 14.16 32.94 20.88
N MET A 84 15.23 33.40 21.54
CA MET A 84 15.53 33.09 22.94
C MET A 84 14.43 33.64 23.84
N ILE A 85 13.31 32.91 23.98
CA ILE A 85 12.25 33.24 24.91
C ILE A 85 12.69 32.74 26.28
N LEU A 86 12.86 33.68 27.22
CA LEU A 86 13.03 33.44 28.65
C LEU A 86 12.03 32.37 29.10
N ALA A 87 12.50 31.31 29.77
CA ALA A 87 11.78 30.07 30.09
C ALA A 87 10.42 30.16 30.85
N LYS A 88 9.84 31.36 30.99
CA LYS A 88 8.62 31.64 31.75
C LYS A 88 7.31 31.66 30.94
N HIS A 89 7.34 31.64 29.60
CA HIS A 89 6.11 31.58 28.79
C HIS A 89 6.29 30.67 27.57
N ILE A 90 6.19 29.35 27.77
CA ILE A 90 6.04 28.41 26.66
C ILE A 90 4.64 28.63 26.09
N GLN A 91 4.55 29.32 24.95
CA GLN A 91 3.31 29.36 24.19
C GLN A 91 3.06 27.96 23.62
N THR A 92 1.82 27.48 23.70
CA THR A 92 1.40 26.23 23.06
C THR A 92 0.52 26.54 21.85
N LYS A 93 0.53 25.65 20.86
CA LYS A 93 -0.39 25.67 19.72
C LYS A 93 -1.02 24.29 19.58
N THR A 94 -2.24 24.24 19.06
CA THR A 94 -2.90 22.97 18.73
C THR A 94 -2.57 22.57 17.30
N GLU A 95 -1.97 21.40 17.14
CA GLU A 95 -1.80 20.76 15.85
C GLU A 95 -2.75 19.57 15.71
N ALA A 96 -3.21 19.36 14.49
CA ALA A 96 -4.03 18.25 14.09
C ALA A 96 -3.21 17.32 13.21
N ARG A 97 -3.38 16.02 13.39
CA ARG A 97 -2.78 14.99 12.54
C ARG A 97 -3.75 13.85 12.33
N PHE A 98 -3.50 13.04 11.31
CA PHE A 98 -4.16 11.74 11.19
C PHE A 98 -3.84 10.89 12.43
N TYR A 99 -4.84 10.16 12.93
CA TYR A 99 -4.68 9.23 14.05
C TYR A 99 -3.50 8.27 13.81
N HIS A 100 -3.38 7.77 12.58
CA HIS A 100 -2.29 6.91 12.15
C HIS A 100 -1.82 7.28 10.73
N LYS A 101 -0.52 7.12 10.43
CA LYS A 101 0.06 7.39 9.09
C LYS A 101 -0.67 6.64 7.98
N LEU A 102 -1.09 5.40 8.25
CA LEU A 102 -1.91 4.59 7.34
C LEU A 102 -3.20 5.30 6.87
N PHE A 103 -3.82 6.14 7.70
CA PHE A 103 -5.02 6.87 7.30
C PHE A 103 -4.64 7.98 6.33
N CYS A 104 -3.52 8.67 6.60
CA CYS A 104 -2.94 9.63 5.67
C CYS A 104 -2.65 8.98 4.31
N GLU A 105 -1.96 7.83 4.29
CA GLU A 105 -1.69 7.08 3.06
C GLU A 105 -2.97 6.60 2.34
N TYR A 106 -3.99 6.20 3.09
CA TYR A 106 -5.29 5.84 2.54
C TYR A 106 -5.96 7.03 1.83
N TYR A 107 -6.10 8.18 2.48
CA TYR A 107 -6.72 9.35 1.83
C TYR A 107 -5.86 9.89 0.68
N ALA A 108 -4.53 9.93 0.85
CA ALA A 108 -3.61 10.35 -0.20
C ALA A 108 -3.70 9.46 -1.46
N SER A 109 -4.07 8.19 -1.31
CA SER A 109 -4.17 7.25 -2.44
C SER A 109 -5.23 7.65 -3.47
N PHE A 110 -6.31 8.31 -3.05
CA PHE A 110 -7.33 8.84 -3.96
C PHE A 110 -6.79 9.99 -4.81
N ALA A 111 -5.99 10.88 -4.22
CA ALA A 111 -5.34 11.95 -4.97
C ALA A 111 -4.27 11.40 -5.92
N LEU A 112 -3.51 10.38 -5.50
CA LEU A 112 -2.56 9.70 -6.39
C LEU A 112 -3.27 9.05 -7.58
N VAL A 113 -4.41 8.39 -7.36
CA VAL A 113 -5.21 7.76 -8.42
C VAL A 113 -5.61 8.79 -9.47
N ILE A 114 -6.16 9.93 -9.06
CA ILE A 114 -6.55 11.02 -9.98
C ILE A 114 -5.34 11.50 -10.80
N LYS A 115 -4.19 11.71 -10.14
CA LYS A 115 -2.97 12.20 -10.81
C LYS A 115 -2.41 11.20 -11.82
N VAL A 116 -2.38 9.91 -11.49
CA VAL A 116 -1.88 8.84 -12.40
C VAL A 116 -2.89 8.52 -13.51
N ALA A 117 -4.19 8.63 -13.23
CA ALA A 117 -5.23 8.51 -14.25
C ALA A 117 -5.08 9.60 -15.32
N ALA A 118 -4.80 10.84 -14.91
CA ALA A 118 -4.58 11.98 -15.81
C ALA A 118 -3.28 11.89 -16.63
N ALA A 119 -2.31 11.06 -16.22
CA ALA A 119 -1.07 10.86 -16.97
C ALA A 119 -1.32 10.11 -18.28
N THR A 120 -0.90 10.70 -19.39
CA THR A 120 -1.15 10.23 -20.76
C THR A 120 -0.18 9.14 -21.21
N ASN A 121 0.99 9.05 -20.58
CA ASN A 121 2.05 8.12 -20.96
C ASN A 121 2.93 7.70 -19.76
N ALA A 122 3.76 6.67 -19.97
CA ALA A 122 4.63 6.12 -18.93
C ALA A 122 5.65 7.12 -18.37
N THR A 123 6.12 8.09 -19.17
CA THR A 123 7.05 9.12 -18.71
C THR A 123 6.40 10.07 -17.71
N GLU A 124 5.15 10.45 -17.92
CA GLU A 124 4.38 11.27 -16.97
C GLU A 124 4.09 10.51 -15.68
N VAL A 125 3.70 9.23 -15.77
CA VAL A 125 3.53 8.36 -14.60
C VAL A 125 4.82 8.31 -13.80
N LYS A 126 5.96 8.08 -14.45
CA LYS A 126 7.28 8.07 -13.82
C LYS A 126 7.60 9.39 -13.11
N LYS A 127 7.34 10.55 -13.74
CA LYS A 127 7.56 11.86 -13.11
C LYS A 127 6.74 12.07 -11.84
N ILE A 128 5.53 11.51 -11.77
CA ILE A 128 4.68 11.57 -10.57
C ILE A 128 5.26 10.64 -9.49
N LEU A 129 5.54 9.39 -9.86
CA LEU A 129 5.91 8.35 -8.90
C LEU A 129 7.36 8.43 -8.42
N ASP A 130 8.28 9.04 -9.17
CA ASP A 130 9.68 9.23 -8.76
C ASP A 130 9.82 10.16 -7.54
N LYS A 131 8.79 10.95 -7.22
CA LYS A 131 8.75 11.79 -6.03
C LYS A 131 8.32 11.04 -4.77
N ILE A 132 7.95 9.77 -4.92
CA ILE A 132 7.35 8.96 -3.87
C ILE A 132 8.24 7.74 -3.68
N ASP A 133 8.74 7.55 -2.46
CA ASP A 133 9.50 6.34 -2.15
C ASP A 133 8.54 5.19 -1.78
N PRO A 134 8.46 4.10 -2.57
CA PRO A 134 7.64 2.94 -2.23
C PRO A 134 8.09 2.24 -0.94
N PHE A 135 9.33 2.42 -0.48
CA PHE A 135 9.77 1.87 0.80
C PHE A 135 9.17 2.63 1.99
N ASP A 136 8.98 3.95 1.87
CA ASP A 136 8.42 4.80 2.93
C ASP A 136 6.89 4.86 2.92
N LEU A 137 6.28 4.64 1.74
CA LEU A 137 4.86 4.84 1.45
C LEU A 137 4.23 3.64 0.75
N GLN A 138 4.62 2.43 1.16
CA GLN A 138 4.13 1.19 0.55
C GLN A 138 2.59 1.06 0.54
N TYR A 139 1.89 1.63 1.52
CA TYR A 139 0.43 1.51 1.60
C TYR A 139 -0.26 2.49 0.65
N LEU A 140 0.33 3.66 0.40
CA LEU A 140 -0.13 4.59 -0.63
C LEU A 140 -0.27 3.88 -1.99
N TYR A 141 0.79 3.17 -2.42
CA TYR A 141 0.78 2.40 -3.66
C TYR A 141 -0.27 1.28 -3.65
N ARG A 142 -0.31 0.49 -2.58
CA ARG A 142 -1.24 -0.63 -2.41
C ARG A 142 -2.70 -0.18 -2.46
N PHE A 143 -3.05 0.88 -1.73
CA PHE A 143 -4.40 1.43 -1.75
C PHE A 143 -4.77 1.97 -3.14
N SER A 144 -3.87 2.70 -3.81
CA SER A 144 -4.14 3.19 -5.16
C SER A 144 -4.41 2.05 -6.15
N CYS A 145 -3.67 0.95 -6.07
CA CYS A 145 -3.91 -0.24 -6.90
C CYS A 145 -5.24 -0.94 -6.60
N GLY A 146 -5.73 -0.88 -5.36
CA GLY A 146 -7.04 -1.42 -4.98
C GLY A 146 -8.22 -0.50 -5.31
N ILE A 147 -7.98 0.80 -5.49
CA ILE A 147 -9.03 1.78 -5.84
C ILE A 147 -9.37 1.74 -7.32
N ASP A 148 -8.37 1.74 -8.19
CA ASP A 148 -8.57 1.75 -9.66
C ASP A 148 -7.60 0.78 -10.32
N ALA A 149 -8.16 -0.23 -11.00
CA ALA A 149 -7.36 -1.30 -11.59
C ALA A 149 -6.48 -0.83 -12.75
N THR A 150 -6.95 0.15 -13.54
CA THR A 150 -6.20 0.69 -14.69
C THR A 150 -5.01 1.51 -14.21
N VAL A 151 -5.23 2.37 -13.22
CA VAL A 151 -4.15 3.10 -12.53
C VAL A 151 -3.20 2.11 -11.86
N GLY A 152 -3.73 1.08 -11.23
CA GLY A 152 -2.93 0.06 -10.59
C GLY A 152 -2.00 -0.66 -11.56
N SER A 153 -2.45 -0.99 -12.79
CA SER A 153 -1.58 -1.53 -13.85
C SER A 153 -0.41 -0.59 -14.16
N LYS A 154 -0.67 0.73 -14.33
CA LYS A 154 0.38 1.73 -14.57
C LYS A 154 1.40 1.80 -13.43
N ILE A 155 0.93 1.75 -12.18
CA ILE A 155 1.77 1.74 -10.98
C ILE A 155 2.64 0.48 -10.92
N ILE A 156 2.05 -0.69 -11.16
CA ILE A 156 2.77 -1.96 -11.11
C ILE A 156 3.86 -2.01 -12.18
N GLU A 157 3.57 -1.52 -13.40
CA GLU A 157 4.55 -1.42 -14.48
C GLU A 157 5.73 -0.50 -14.08
N TYR A 158 5.45 0.65 -13.47
CA TYR A 158 6.49 1.52 -12.91
C TYR A 158 7.36 0.81 -11.87
N LEU A 159 6.74 0.11 -10.90
CA LEU A 159 7.47 -0.57 -9.82
C LEU A 159 8.37 -1.69 -10.35
N LYS A 160 7.92 -2.44 -11.36
CA LYS A 160 8.76 -3.47 -12.02
C LYS A 160 9.99 -2.88 -12.70
N GLY A 161 9.87 -1.68 -13.26
CA GLY A 161 11.00 -0.99 -13.89
C GLY A 161 12.02 -0.44 -12.88
N ARG A 162 11.69 -0.44 -11.58
CA ARG A 162 12.52 0.12 -10.52
C ARG A 162 13.26 -0.99 -9.78
N LYS A 163 14.56 -0.75 -9.54
CA LYS A 163 15.42 -1.69 -8.82
C LYS A 163 14.83 -2.01 -7.43
N ASP A 164 14.89 -3.27 -7.02
CA ASP A 164 14.47 -3.78 -5.71
C ASP A 164 12.96 -3.60 -5.40
N CYS A 165 12.14 -3.29 -6.40
CA CYS A 165 10.70 -3.03 -6.23
C CYS A 165 9.78 -4.17 -6.69
N ASP A 166 10.32 -5.30 -7.17
CA ASP A 166 9.53 -6.46 -7.60
C ASP A 166 8.57 -6.95 -6.51
N LYS A 167 9.03 -6.96 -5.25
CA LYS A 167 8.21 -7.36 -4.11
C LYS A 167 7.04 -6.42 -3.85
N PHE A 168 7.21 -5.12 -4.07
CA PHE A 168 6.11 -4.16 -3.97
C PHE A 168 5.14 -4.29 -5.14
N ALA A 169 5.65 -4.57 -6.35
CA ALA A 169 4.80 -4.88 -7.49
C ALA A 169 3.91 -6.10 -7.20
N ILE A 170 4.46 -7.16 -6.60
CA ILE A 170 3.69 -8.33 -6.16
C ILE A 170 2.60 -7.93 -5.16
N LEU A 171 2.93 -7.14 -4.14
CA LEU A 171 1.93 -6.67 -3.18
C LEU A 171 0.81 -5.88 -3.88
N CYS A 172 1.15 -4.98 -4.81
CA CYS A 172 0.19 -4.19 -5.55
C CYS A 172 -0.71 -5.02 -6.48
N ILE A 173 -0.18 -6.09 -7.09
CA ILE A 173 -0.97 -7.05 -7.89
C ILE A 173 -2.05 -7.70 -7.03
N LEU A 174 -1.74 -8.03 -5.77
CA LEU A 174 -2.68 -8.69 -4.86
C LEU A 174 -3.76 -7.77 -4.30
N GLU A 175 -3.56 -6.45 -4.37
CA GLU A 175 -4.59 -5.47 -3.96
C GLU A 175 -5.61 -5.18 -5.06
N GLN A 176 -5.33 -5.58 -6.30
CA GLN A 176 -6.25 -5.39 -7.43
C GLN A 176 -7.62 -5.97 -7.10
N ALA A 177 -8.64 -5.11 -7.07
CA ALA A 177 -10.01 -5.51 -6.79
C ALA A 177 -10.69 -6.01 -8.09
N GLY A 178 -11.42 -7.12 -7.99
CA GLY A 178 -12.18 -7.69 -9.11
C GLY A 178 -11.43 -8.77 -9.89
N GLU A 179 -11.89 -9.06 -11.11
CA GLU A 179 -11.24 -10.03 -11.98
C GLU A 179 -9.91 -9.49 -12.52
N ILE A 180 -8.89 -10.36 -12.53
CA ILE A 180 -7.56 -10.02 -13.04
C ILE A 180 -7.66 -9.80 -14.55
N ASN A 181 -7.47 -8.55 -14.98
CA ASN A 181 -7.47 -8.19 -16.41
C ASN A 181 -6.22 -8.72 -17.13
N ASP A 182 -6.23 -8.67 -18.46
CA ASP A 182 -5.16 -9.25 -19.28
C ASP A 182 -3.81 -8.54 -19.11
N ASP A 183 -3.81 -7.24 -18.78
CA ASP A 183 -2.59 -6.49 -18.49
C ASP A 183 -1.89 -7.02 -17.23
N ILE A 184 -2.65 -7.24 -16.15
CA ILE A 184 -2.12 -7.83 -14.93
C ILE A 184 -1.70 -9.29 -15.17
N LYS A 185 -2.46 -10.09 -15.95
CA LYS A 185 -2.04 -11.46 -16.31
C LYS A 185 -0.69 -11.45 -17.03
N LYS A 186 -0.49 -10.55 -17.99
CA LYS A 186 0.78 -10.38 -18.70
C LYS A 186 1.90 -10.03 -17.73
N ILE A 187 1.65 -9.09 -16.82
CA ILE A 187 2.61 -8.69 -15.79
C ILE A 187 2.99 -9.88 -14.88
N VAL A 188 2.01 -10.65 -14.41
CA VAL A 188 2.23 -11.83 -13.55
C VAL A 188 3.08 -12.87 -14.27
N ARG A 189 2.79 -13.15 -15.55
CA ARG A 189 3.58 -14.06 -16.38
C ARG A 189 5.04 -13.61 -16.47
N GLU A 190 5.29 -12.33 -16.75
CA GLU A 190 6.65 -11.78 -16.83
C GLU A 190 7.42 -11.91 -15.50
N ILE A 191 6.79 -11.56 -14.36
CA ILE A 191 7.42 -11.71 -13.03
C ILE A 191 7.79 -13.18 -12.78
N CYS A 192 6.88 -14.11 -13.08
CA CYS A 192 7.09 -15.54 -12.83
C CYS A 192 8.12 -16.19 -13.79
N LEU A 193 8.30 -15.63 -14.99
CA LEU A 193 9.32 -16.08 -15.95
C LEU A 193 10.74 -15.68 -15.50
N ASN A 194 10.89 -14.46 -14.95
CA ASN A 194 12.17 -13.98 -14.41
C ASN A 194 12.59 -14.75 -13.15
N GLY A 195 11.61 -15.29 -12.43
CA GLY A 195 11.78 -16.18 -11.29
C GLY A 195 11.40 -15.50 -9.97
N VAL A 196 10.56 -16.19 -9.20
CA VAL A 196 10.14 -15.73 -7.88
C VAL A 196 11.03 -16.38 -6.83
N PHE A 197 11.78 -15.55 -6.11
CA PHE A 197 12.64 -15.97 -5.01
C PHE A 197 11.89 -15.86 -3.68
N LEU A 198 11.92 -16.93 -2.88
CA LEU A 198 11.47 -16.93 -1.50
C LEU A 198 12.68 -17.01 -0.57
N SER A 199 12.95 -15.92 0.14
CA SER A 199 14.01 -15.83 1.14
C SER A 199 13.49 -16.15 2.54
N ASN A 200 14.28 -16.78 3.39
CA ASN A 200 13.96 -16.93 4.82
C ASN A 200 14.01 -15.59 5.58
N GLU A 201 14.74 -14.60 5.06
CA GLU A 201 14.85 -13.23 5.58
C GLU A 201 13.58 -12.42 5.36
N GLU A 202 12.75 -12.82 4.39
CA GLU A 202 11.49 -12.14 4.11
C GLU A 202 10.50 -12.24 5.26
N SER A 203 9.62 -11.23 5.32
CA SER A 203 8.47 -11.26 6.21
C SER A 203 7.52 -12.38 5.79
N LYS A 204 6.74 -12.90 6.76
CA LYS A 204 5.68 -13.88 6.48
C LYS A 204 4.65 -13.34 5.46
N LEU A 205 4.46 -12.01 5.42
CA LEU A 205 3.58 -11.36 4.45
C LEU A 205 4.13 -11.53 3.04
N LEU A 206 5.39 -11.14 2.79
CA LEU A 206 6.01 -11.23 1.47
C LEU A 206 6.07 -12.68 0.96
N GLN A 207 6.43 -13.63 1.82
CA GLN A 207 6.43 -15.04 1.43
C GLN A 207 5.03 -15.53 1.02
N ARG A 208 3.97 -15.12 1.75
CA ARG A 208 2.58 -15.47 1.41
C ARG A 208 2.16 -14.80 0.10
N SER A 209 2.52 -13.55 -0.09
CA SER A 209 2.22 -12.79 -1.30
C SER A 209 2.86 -13.40 -2.54
N SER A 210 4.13 -13.79 -2.46
CA SER A 210 4.81 -14.51 -3.53
C SER A 210 4.14 -15.87 -3.82
N ILE A 211 3.69 -16.62 -2.81
CA ILE A 211 2.94 -17.88 -3.03
C ILE A 211 1.58 -17.60 -3.72
N GLN A 212 0.86 -16.57 -3.30
CA GLN A 212 -0.41 -16.18 -3.92
C GLN A 212 -0.22 -15.75 -5.38
N LEU A 213 0.86 -15.03 -5.68
CA LEU A 213 1.22 -14.68 -7.06
C LEU A 213 1.41 -15.93 -7.93
N LEU A 214 2.11 -16.95 -7.41
CA LEU A 214 2.32 -18.21 -8.14
C LEU A 214 0.99 -18.94 -8.39
N ASP A 215 0.04 -18.88 -7.44
CA ASP A 215 -1.29 -19.48 -7.59
C ASP A 215 -2.15 -18.74 -8.62
N ILE A 216 -1.97 -17.43 -8.74
CA ILE A 216 -2.55 -16.64 -9.82
C ILE A 216 -1.90 -17.04 -11.16
N ALA A 217 -0.58 -17.13 -11.20
CA ALA A 217 0.17 -17.44 -12.41
C ALA A 217 -0.19 -18.81 -13.00
N SER A 218 -0.40 -19.82 -12.15
CA SER A 218 -0.81 -21.16 -12.58
C SER A 218 -2.17 -21.19 -13.27
N LYS A 219 -3.08 -20.27 -12.90
CA LYS A 219 -4.40 -20.08 -13.53
C LYS A 219 -4.36 -19.25 -14.80
N CYS A 220 -3.22 -18.60 -15.09
CA CYS A 220 -3.04 -17.72 -16.24
C CYS A 220 -2.32 -18.41 -17.40
N ASP A 221 -2.32 -19.75 -17.49
CA ASP A 221 -1.61 -20.53 -18.52
C ASP A 221 -0.14 -20.11 -18.69
N ALA A 222 0.55 -19.80 -17.59
CA ALA A 222 1.96 -19.44 -17.64
C ALA A 222 2.80 -20.71 -17.92
N PRO A 223 3.53 -20.80 -19.06
CA PRO A 223 4.10 -22.06 -19.52
C PRO A 223 5.32 -22.53 -18.71
N ARG A 224 5.96 -21.63 -17.95
CA ARG A 224 7.08 -21.95 -17.04
C ARG A 224 7.12 -20.96 -15.88
N ILE A 225 6.85 -21.44 -14.68
CA ILE A 225 7.01 -20.67 -13.44
C ILE A 225 8.35 -21.07 -12.84
N ARG A 226 9.29 -20.13 -12.70
CA ARG A 226 10.55 -20.38 -11.99
C ARG A 226 10.38 -20.03 -10.52
N PHE A 227 10.55 -21.03 -9.67
CA PHE A 227 10.50 -20.87 -8.23
C PHE A 227 11.84 -21.24 -7.61
N ILE A 228 12.37 -20.37 -6.74
CA ILE A 228 13.59 -20.60 -5.98
C ILE A 228 13.29 -20.34 -4.51
N SER A 229 13.48 -21.34 -3.66
CA SER A 229 13.31 -21.20 -2.20
C SER A 229 14.59 -21.51 -1.46
N ASP A 230 14.84 -20.75 -0.39
CA ASP A 230 15.75 -21.14 0.69
C ASP A 230 15.17 -22.35 1.46
N PRO A 231 15.95 -23.34 1.90
CA PRO A 231 15.45 -24.51 2.65
C PRO A 231 14.66 -24.18 3.93
N MET A 232 14.74 -22.97 4.48
CA MET A 232 14.19 -22.61 5.80
C MET A 232 13.09 -21.52 5.75
N PHE A 233 12.13 -21.61 4.82
CA PHE A 233 11.01 -20.65 4.74
C PHE A 233 10.00 -20.80 5.89
N LYS A 234 9.35 -19.68 6.28
CA LYS A 234 8.51 -19.58 7.49
C LYS A 234 7.07 -20.08 7.29
N ILE A 235 6.71 -20.52 6.07
CA ILE A 235 5.37 -20.97 5.70
C ILE A 235 5.35 -22.51 5.62
N LYS A 236 4.28 -23.14 6.11
CA LYS A 236 4.16 -24.61 6.05
C LYS A 236 4.18 -25.11 4.59
N PHE A 237 4.97 -26.16 4.34
CA PHE A 237 5.11 -26.85 3.05
C PHE A 237 3.76 -27.25 2.41
N SER A 238 2.72 -27.47 3.23
CA SER A 238 1.36 -27.79 2.78
C SER A 238 0.70 -26.70 1.92
N MET A 239 1.17 -25.46 1.98
CA MET A 239 0.68 -24.35 1.14
C MET A 239 1.27 -24.42 -0.26
N LEU A 240 2.52 -24.89 -0.38
CA LEU A 240 3.14 -25.14 -1.66
C LEU A 240 2.42 -26.29 -2.37
N THR A 241 2.04 -27.37 -1.67
CA THR A 241 1.44 -28.60 -2.27
C THR A 241 0.23 -28.38 -3.19
N ARG A 242 -0.51 -27.26 -3.05
CA ARG A 242 -1.63 -26.91 -3.95
C ARG A 242 -1.19 -26.41 -5.33
N LEU A 243 0.00 -25.83 -5.46
CA LEU A 243 0.55 -25.38 -6.75
C LEU A 243 0.96 -26.54 -7.66
N TYR A 244 1.20 -27.73 -7.08
CA TYR A 244 1.82 -28.87 -7.78
C TYR A 244 0.86 -29.72 -8.60
N SER A 245 -0.46 -29.49 -8.56
CA SER A 245 -1.45 -30.38 -9.18
C SER A 245 -2.10 -29.84 -10.46
N GLY A 246 -1.64 -28.71 -11.04
CA GLY A 246 -2.40 -28.03 -12.10
C GLY A 246 -1.63 -27.37 -13.25
N SER A 247 -0.30 -27.40 -13.32
CA SER A 247 0.44 -26.77 -14.44
C SER A 247 1.83 -27.37 -14.63
N ASP A 248 2.36 -27.35 -15.86
CA ASP A 248 3.75 -27.69 -16.23
C ASP A 248 4.73 -26.69 -15.56
N THR A 249 4.95 -26.88 -14.26
CA THR A 249 5.72 -25.98 -13.41
C THR A 249 7.15 -26.51 -13.29
N GLU A 250 8.14 -25.75 -13.78
CA GLU A 250 9.55 -26.10 -13.62
C GLU A 250 10.10 -25.50 -12.31
N ILE A 251 10.05 -26.28 -11.24
CA ILE A 251 10.45 -25.83 -9.90
C ILE A 251 11.94 -26.08 -9.69
N LEU A 252 12.68 -25.04 -9.33
CA LEU A 252 14.12 -25.08 -9.05
C LEU A 252 14.39 -24.90 -7.56
N ILE A 253 14.26 -25.97 -6.77
CA ILE A 253 14.52 -25.90 -5.33
C ILE A 253 16.04 -25.92 -5.10
N ARG A 254 16.59 -24.83 -4.56
CA ARG A 254 17.96 -24.83 -4.00
C ARG A 254 17.92 -25.46 -2.61
N ARG A 255 18.42 -26.69 -2.48
CA ARG A 255 18.78 -27.25 -1.16
C ARG A 255 20.22 -26.88 -0.86
N GLN A 256 20.49 -26.26 0.29
CA GLN A 256 21.84 -26.27 0.86
C GLN A 256 22.06 -27.67 1.46
N ALA A 257 22.86 -28.50 0.79
CA ALA A 257 23.50 -29.61 1.44
C ALA A 257 24.59 -29.03 2.36
N VAL A 258 24.53 -29.38 3.65
CA VAL A 258 25.68 -29.28 4.54
C VAL A 258 26.76 -30.17 3.88
N ASP A 259 27.85 -29.54 3.47
CA ASP A 259 28.96 -30.07 2.67
C ASP A 259 28.70 -30.33 1.18
N ARG A 260 29.35 -29.47 0.37
CA ARG A 260 29.81 -29.63 -1.02
C ARG A 260 28.96 -30.51 -1.94
N GLU A 261 27.86 -29.96 -2.44
CA GLU A 261 27.50 -29.94 -3.87
C GLU A 261 26.15 -29.24 -4.04
N LEU A 262 26.04 -28.41 -5.08
CA LEU A 262 24.83 -27.66 -5.40
C LEU A 262 23.85 -28.60 -6.12
N THR A 263 23.02 -29.32 -5.36
CA THR A 263 22.03 -30.22 -5.96
C THR A 263 20.83 -29.43 -6.47
N ILE A 264 20.76 -29.19 -7.78
CA ILE A 264 19.57 -28.65 -8.44
C ILE A 264 18.60 -29.81 -8.67
N THR A 265 17.55 -29.89 -7.85
CA THR A 265 16.46 -30.85 -8.12
C THR A 265 15.48 -30.24 -9.10
N LYS A 266 15.58 -30.61 -10.38
CA LYS A 266 14.54 -30.34 -11.37
C LYS A 266 13.36 -31.28 -11.11
N VAL A 267 12.31 -30.78 -10.49
CA VAL A 267 11.05 -31.53 -10.38
C VAL A 267 10.22 -31.17 -11.60
N SER A 268 10.29 -32.01 -12.64
CA SER A 268 9.34 -31.98 -13.76
C SER A 268 8.29 -33.04 -13.48
N MET A 269 7.08 -32.61 -13.10
CA MET A 269 5.93 -33.50 -13.05
C MET A 269 5.12 -33.23 -14.31
N ARG A 270 5.23 -34.12 -15.29
CA ARG A 270 4.27 -34.22 -16.38
C ARG A 270 2.98 -34.79 -15.81
N ALA A 271 1.84 -34.18 -16.13
CA ALA A 271 0.53 -34.81 -15.97
C ALA A 271 0.43 -36.07 -16.84
#